data_AF-A0A6I9VTE9-F1
#
_entry.id   AF-A0A6I9VTE9-F1
#
_cell.length_a   1.000
_cell.length_b   1.000
_cell.length_c   1.000
_cell.angle_alpha   90.00
_cell.angle_beta   90.00
_cell.angle_gamma   90.00
#
_symmetry.space_group_name_H-M   'P 1'
#
loop_
_entity.id
_entity.type
_entity.pdbx_description
1 polymer ?
#
loop_
_entity_poly.entity_id
_entity_poly.type
_entity_poly.pdbx_seq_one_letter_code
_entity_poly.pdbx_strand_id
1 'polypeptide(L)'
;MSQTVRVRLVNPRLPDFIKPKRYEIELTLETRENIFYGECCIMIMILKATQNISLHSANLEITEVILTGKIDKYVIVVKARDISYIHELQIVVLDFSEVLCPGNYTLSITYKGVIANDGGFVKVSYVNKIGEK
;
A
#
# COMPACT_ATOMS: atom_id res chain seq x y z
N MET A 1 39.47 -19.19 1.43
CA MET A 1 38.08 -19.25 0.93
C MET A 1 37.15 -18.83 2.06
N SER A 2 36.54 -17.66 1.96
CA SER A 2 35.10 -17.47 2.25
C SER A 2 34.76 -16.07 1.78
N GLN A 3 33.91 -16.01 0.77
CA GLN A 3 33.54 -14.79 0.08
C GLN A 3 32.77 -13.88 1.03
N THR A 4 33.24 -12.65 1.15
CA THR A 4 32.44 -11.52 1.64
C THR A 4 31.16 -11.46 0.80
N VAL A 5 30.04 -11.85 1.40
CA VAL A 5 28.72 -11.62 0.81
C VAL A 5 28.58 -10.12 0.65
N ARG A 6 28.71 -9.64 -0.59
CA ARG A 6 28.41 -8.26 -0.94
C ARG A 6 26.95 -8.03 -0.56
N VAL A 7 26.73 -7.13 0.40
CA VAL A 7 25.43 -6.51 0.64
C VAL A 7 24.97 -5.98 -0.72
N ARG A 8 23.99 -6.64 -1.35
CA ARG A 8 23.35 -6.10 -2.55
C ARG A 8 22.77 -4.76 -2.11
N LEU A 9 23.19 -3.68 -2.76
CA LEU A 9 22.55 -2.38 -2.64
C LEU A 9 21.10 -2.54 -3.10
N VAL A 10 20.18 -2.81 -2.17
CA VAL A 10 18.76 -2.92 -2.48
C VAL A 10 18.27 -1.47 -2.64
N ASN A 11 17.92 -1.10 -3.87
CA ASN A 11 17.46 0.25 -4.19
C ASN A 11 16.10 0.50 -3.50
N PRO A 12 15.97 1.47 -2.57
CA PRO A 12 14.71 1.75 -1.89
C PRO A 12 13.69 2.48 -2.79
N ARG A 13 14.10 2.91 -3.98
CA ARG A 13 13.23 3.72 -4.85
C ARG A 13 12.24 2.84 -5.59
N LEU A 14 10.98 3.23 -5.50
CA LEU A 14 9.90 2.65 -6.28
C LEU A 14 10.15 2.85 -7.80
N PRO A 15 9.63 1.93 -8.64
CA PRO A 15 9.68 2.12 -10.08
C PRO A 15 8.97 3.41 -10.50
N ASP A 16 9.53 4.11 -11.47
CA ASP A 16 9.00 5.39 -11.93
C ASP A 16 7.95 5.26 -13.05
N PHE A 17 7.69 4.05 -13.54
CA PHE A 17 6.73 3.80 -14.62
C PHE A 17 5.29 3.56 -14.15
N ILE A 18 5.02 3.62 -12.83
CA ILE A 18 3.66 3.64 -12.27
C ILE A 18 3.48 4.98 -11.56
N LYS A 19 2.55 5.81 -12.05
CA LYS A 19 2.32 7.16 -11.56
C LYS A 19 0.97 7.26 -10.85
N PRO A 20 0.92 7.57 -9.54
CA PRO A 20 -0.34 7.90 -8.91
C PRO A 20 -0.84 9.27 -9.38
N LYS A 21 -2.16 9.42 -9.47
CA LYS A 21 -2.85 10.65 -9.88
C LYS A 21 -3.73 11.20 -8.78
N ARG A 22 -4.45 10.33 -8.06
CA ARG A 22 -5.37 10.70 -7.00
C ARG A 22 -5.47 9.57 -5.99
N TYR A 23 -5.59 9.94 -4.72
CA TYR A 23 -5.90 9.07 -3.62
C TYR A 23 -7.28 9.43 -3.08
N GLU A 24 -8.11 8.43 -2.85
CA GLU A 24 -9.33 8.50 -2.05
C GLU A 24 -9.11 7.55 -0.87
N ILE A 25 -9.15 8.10 0.35
CA ILE A 25 -8.77 7.39 1.56
C ILE A 25 -9.92 7.50 2.54
N GLU A 26 -10.41 6.35 2.98
CA GLU A 26 -11.39 6.23 4.05
C GLU A 26 -10.74 5.51 5.23
N LEU A 27 -10.99 6.00 6.44
CA LEU A 27 -10.44 5.46 7.68
C LEU A 27 -11.56 5.28 8.70
N THR A 28 -11.66 4.07 9.25
CA THR A 28 -12.53 3.76 10.39
C THR A 28 -11.65 3.50 11.61
N LEU A 29 -11.89 4.25 12.69
CA LEU A 29 -11.04 4.25 13.87
C LEU A 29 -11.68 3.49 15.04
N GLU A 30 -11.02 2.45 15.51
CA GLU A 30 -11.38 1.73 16.74
C GLU A 30 -10.44 2.17 17.88
N THR A 31 -10.69 3.38 18.40
CA THR A 31 -9.78 4.06 19.33
C THR A 31 -9.62 3.38 20.70
N ARG A 32 -10.54 2.49 21.09
CA ARG A 32 -10.43 1.67 22.31
C ARG A 32 -9.41 0.55 22.14
N GLU A 33 -9.45 -0.11 20.99
CA GLU A 33 -8.55 -1.21 20.62
C GLU A 33 -7.22 -0.71 20.06
N ASN A 34 -7.08 0.60 19.84
CA ASN A 34 -5.95 1.23 19.15
C ASN A 34 -5.71 0.60 17.77
N ILE A 35 -6.78 0.34 17.04
CA ILE A 35 -6.76 -0.22 15.68
C ILE A 35 -7.47 0.75 14.74
N PHE A 36 -7.09 0.74 13.47
CA PHE A 36 -7.86 1.37 12.42
C PHE A 36 -7.95 0.47 11.19
N TYR A 37 -9.04 0.65 10.46
CA TYR A 37 -9.27 0.03 9.16
C TYR A 37 -9.21 1.12 8.10
N GLY A 38 -8.60 0.81 6.96
CA GLY A 38 -8.47 1.74 5.87
C GLY A 38 -8.88 1.11 4.55
N GLU A 39 -9.55 1.93 3.74
CA GLU A 39 -9.76 1.67 2.32
C GLU A 39 -9.08 2.79 1.54
N CYS A 40 -8.21 2.41 0.60
CA CYS A 40 -7.45 3.34 -0.22
C CYS A 40 -7.68 3.01 -1.68
N CYS A 41 -8.32 3.94 -2.39
CA CYS A 41 -8.51 3.89 -3.84
C CYS A 41 -7.51 4.84 -4.51
N ILE A 42 -6.57 4.27 -5.25
CA ILE A 42 -5.49 5.00 -5.92
C ILE A 42 -5.72 4.97 -7.42
N MET A 43 -6.01 6.13 -8.01
CA MET A 43 -6.01 6.27 -9.47
C MET A 43 -4.55 6.30 -9.94
N ILE A 44 -4.14 5.30 -10.72
CA ILE A 44 -2.77 5.15 -11.21
C ILE A 44 -2.72 5.14 -12.74
N MET A 45 -1.56 5.51 -13.28
CA MET A 45 -1.21 5.38 -14.67
C MET A 45 0.02 4.48 -14.80
N ILE A 46 -0.14 3.36 -15.49
CA ILE A 46 0.93 2.43 -15.82
C ILE A 46 1.50 2.84 -17.18
N LEU A 47 2.80 3.14 -17.24
CA LEU A 47 3.49 3.60 -18.45
C LEU A 47 4.20 2.45 -19.20
N LYS A 48 4.48 1.36 -18.50
CA LYS A 48 5.17 0.18 -19.02
C LYS A 48 4.47 -1.08 -18.53
N ALA A 49 4.32 -2.07 -19.41
CA ALA A 49 3.74 -3.35 -19.05
C ALA A 49 4.47 -4.01 -17.86
N THR A 50 3.71 -4.53 -16.90
CA THR A 50 4.24 -5.11 -15.65
C THR A 50 3.31 -6.20 -15.12
N GLN A 51 3.82 -7.08 -14.26
CA GLN A 51 3.01 -8.05 -13.52
C GLN A 51 2.90 -7.71 -12.03
N ASN A 52 3.58 -6.64 -11.60
CA ASN A 52 3.56 -6.20 -10.22
C ASN A 52 3.45 -4.69 -10.09
N ILE A 53 2.89 -4.29 -8.95
CA ILE A 53 2.84 -2.91 -8.48
C ILE A 53 3.53 -2.87 -7.11
N SER A 54 4.52 -2.02 -6.96
CA SER A 54 5.20 -1.80 -5.68
C SER A 54 4.86 -0.41 -5.13
N LEU A 55 4.61 -0.35 -3.82
CA LEU A 55 4.35 0.89 -3.11
C LEU A 55 4.90 0.81 -1.68
N HIS A 56 5.02 1.95 -1.02
CA HIS A 56 5.42 1.96 0.37
C HIS A 56 4.29 1.48 1.28
N SER A 57 4.64 0.61 2.22
CA SER A 57 3.77 0.13 3.28
C SER A 57 4.63 -0.27 4.48
N ALA A 58 4.30 0.25 5.66
CA ALA A 58 4.97 -0.03 6.92
C ALA A 58 3.94 -0.27 8.00
N ASN A 59 4.05 -1.39 8.72
CA ASN A 59 3.16 -1.77 9.83
C ASN A 59 1.66 -1.79 9.47
N LEU A 60 1.34 -2.11 8.20
CA LEU A 60 -0.04 -2.31 7.73
C LEU A 60 -0.24 -3.77 7.30
N GLU A 61 -1.36 -4.34 7.72
CA GLU A 61 -1.85 -5.63 7.25
C GLU A 61 -2.81 -5.39 6.07
N ILE A 62 -2.36 -5.63 4.85
CA ILE A 62 -3.22 -5.56 3.66
C ILE A 62 -4.04 -6.84 3.56
N THR A 63 -5.37 -6.70 3.53
CA THR A 63 -6.32 -7.82 3.52
C THR A 63 -6.94 -8.06 2.15
N GLU A 64 -7.07 -7.02 1.33
CA GLU A 64 -7.58 -7.14 -0.04
C GLU A 64 -6.93 -6.12 -0.98
N VAL A 65 -6.63 -6.55 -2.20
CA VAL A 65 -6.14 -5.73 -3.30
C VAL A 65 -6.92 -6.06 -4.56
N ILE A 66 -7.57 -5.05 -5.13
CA ILE A 66 -8.31 -5.14 -6.39
C ILE A 66 -7.80 -4.05 -7.32
N LEU A 67 -7.43 -4.43 -8.54
CA LEU A 67 -7.13 -3.51 -9.62
C LEU A 67 -8.30 -3.49 -10.59
N THR A 68 -8.85 -2.30 -10.85
CA THR A 68 -9.87 -2.10 -11.87
C THR A 68 -9.38 -1.19 -12.98
N GLY A 69 -9.85 -1.41 -14.20
CA GLY A 69 -9.46 -0.60 -15.34
C GLY A 69 -10.47 -0.71 -16.47
N LYS A 70 -10.25 0.06 -17.53
CA LYS A 70 -11.04 0.00 -18.75
C LYS A 70 -10.11 -0.09 -19.95
N ILE A 71 -10.26 -1.15 -20.74
CA ILE A 71 -9.61 -1.29 -22.04
C ILE A 71 -10.72 -1.33 -23.08
N ASP A 72 -10.74 -0.34 -23.96
CA ASP A 72 -11.80 -0.12 -24.95
C ASP A 72 -13.21 -0.12 -24.32
N LYS A 73 -13.99 -1.16 -24.62
CA LYS A 73 -15.36 -1.35 -24.11
C LYS A 73 -15.43 -2.31 -22.91
N TYR A 74 -14.30 -2.93 -22.53
CA TYR A 74 -14.24 -3.95 -21.49
C TYR A 74 -13.80 -3.37 -20.15
N VAL A 75 -14.46 -3.82 -19.10
CA VAL A 75 -14.06 -3.56 -17.71
C VAL A 75 -13.13 -4.67 -17.27
N ILE A 76 -12.01 -4.28 -16.68
CA ILE A 76 -11.03 -5.18 -16.09
C ILE A 76 -11.21 -5.14 -14.58
N VAL A 77 -11.26 -6.31 -13.95
CA VAL A 77 -11.23 -6.48 -12.50
C VAL A 77 -10.27 -7.62 -12.21
N VAL A 78 -9.13 -7.32 -11.59
CA VAL A 78 -8.08 -8.30 -11.27
C VAL A 78 -7.76 -8.21 -9.79
N LYS A 79 -7.81 -9.33 -9.09
CA LYS A 79 -7.30 -9.42 -7.71
C LYS A 79 -5.81 -9.68 -7.72
N ALA A 80 -5.10 -9.15 -6.72
CA ALA A 80 -3.71 -9.56 -6.54
C ALA A 80 -3.64 -11.08 -6.29
N ARG A 81 -2.68 -11.73 -6.95
CA ARG A 81 -2.35 -13.14 -6.77
C ARG A 81 -1.61 -13.35 -5.45
N ASP A 82 -0.70 -12.44 -5.13
CA ASP A 82 0.13 -12.50 -3.93
C ASP A 82 0.48 -11.10 -3.44
N ILE A 83 0.77 -11.00 -2.14
CA ILE A 83 1.16 -9.78 -1.45
C ILE A 83 2.43 -10.07 -0.64
N SER A 84 3.56 -9.51 -1.08
CA SER A 84 4.87 -9.75 -0.48
C SER A 84 5.43 -8.48 0.16
N TYR A 85 6.00 -8.57 1.35
CA TYR A 85 6.56 -7.43 2.09
C TYR A 85 8.09 -7.48 2.10
N ILE A 86 8.72 -6.35 1.77
CA ILE A 86 10.16 -6.10 1.91
C ILE A 86 10.32 -5.12 3.07
N HIS A 87 10.36 -5.66 4.29
CA HIS A 87 10.28 -4.86 5.52
C HIS A 87 11.43 -3.86 5.67
N GLU A 88 12.65 -4.22 5.27
CA GLU A 88 13.83 -3.35 5.35
C GLU A 88 13.69 -2.10 4.48
N LEU A 89 12.89 -2.17 3.42
CA LEU A 89 12.62 -1.06 2.51
C LEU A 89 11.25 -0.43 2.71
N GLN A 90 10.43 -0.97 3.61
CA GLN A 90 9.03 -0.56 3.79
C GLN A 90 8.27 -0.57 2.47
N ILE A 91 8.45 -1.63 1.67
CA ILE A 91 7.81 -1.82 0.37
C ILE A 91 6.91 -3.04 0.45
N VAL A 92 5.70 -2.90 -0.09
CA VAL A 92 4.86 -4.04 -0.44
C VAL A 92 4.86 -4.21 -1.96
N VAL A 93 4.92 -5.47 -2.40
CA VAL A 93 4.84 -5.89 -3.79
C VAL A 93 3.52 -6.62 -3.99
N LEU A 94 2.69 -6.06 -4.86
CA LEU A 94 1.40 -6.60 -5.25
C LEU A 94 1.60 -7.33 -6.58
N ASP A 95 1.55 -8.66 -6.56
CA ASP A 95 1.73 -9.49 -7.75
C ASP A 95 0.38 -9.81 -8.38
N PHE A 96 0.31 -9.78 -9.71
CA PHE A 96 -0.88 -10.14 -10.49
C PHE A 96 -0.54 -11.34 -11.39
N SER A 97 -1.51 -12.22 -11.63
CA SER A 97 -1.32 -13.37 -12.54
C SER A 97 -1.19 -12.96 -14.00
N GLU A 98 -1.80 -11.84 -14.37
CA GLU A 98 -1.85 -11.32 -15.73
C GLU A 98 -0.89 -10.14 -15.90
N VAL A 99 -0.39 -9.97 -17.12
CA VAL A 99 0.39 -8.77 -17.48
C VAL A 99 -0.55 -7.56 -17.56
N LEU A 100 -0.27 -6.56 -16.74
CA LEU A 100 -0.94 -5.26 -16.76
C LEU A 100 -0.36 -4.42 -17.89
N CYS A 101 -1.20 -4.09 -18.87
CA CYS A 101 -0.82 -3.21 -19.98
C CYS A 101 -0.69 -1.74 -19.53
N PRO A 102 0.01 -0.89 -20.31
CA PRO A 102 -0.02 0.54 -20.09
C PRO A 102 -1.45 1.10 -20.16
N GLY A 103 -1.81 1.98 -19.24
CA GLY A 103 -3.17 2.49 -19.12
C GLY A 103 -3.48 3.16 -17.80
N ASN A 104 -4.73 3.60 -17.64
CA ASN A 104 -5.25 4.15 -16.39
C ASN A 104 -6.02 3.05 -15.64
N TYR A 105 -5.74 2.95 -14.34
CA TYR A 105 -6.35 1.96 -13.46
C TYR A 105 -6.73 2.61 -12.12
N THR A 106 -7.61 1.96 -11.38
CA THR A 106 -7.86 2.23 -9.97
C THR A 106 -7.39 1.03 -9.17
N LEU A 107 -6.43 1.24 -8.27
CA LEU A 107 -5.93 0.27 -7.32
C LEU A 107 -6.65 0.48 -5.99
N SER A 108 -7.53 -0.43 -5.62
CA SER A 108 -8.23 -0.46 -4.34
C SER A 108 -7.50 -1.38 -3.38
N ILE A 109 -7.15 -0.86 -2.20
CA ILE A 109 -6.43 -1.55 -1.14
C ILE A 109 -7.22 -1.44 0.16
N THR A 110 -7.59 -2.57 0.73
CA THR A 110 -8.18 -2.67 2.06
C THR A 110 -7.11 -3.14 3.03
N TYR A 111 -6.97 -2.45 4.15
CA TYR A 111 -5.90 -2.72 5.12
C TYR A 111 -6.31 -2.41 6.56
N LYS A 112 -5.57 -2.98 7.48
CA LYS A 112 -5.67 -2.76 8.91
C LYS A 112 -4.33 -2.25 9.43
N GLY A 113 -4.38 -1.31 10.37
CA GLY A 113 -3.21 -0.80 11.07
C GLY A 113 -3.43 -0.68 12.58
N VAL A 114 -2.34 -0.49 13.30
CA VAL A 114 -2.33 -0.23 14.74
C VAL A 114 -2.03 1.25 14.96
N ILE A 115 -2.78 1.88 15.87
CA ILE A 115 -2.52 3.23 16.33
C ILE A 115 -1.41 3.13 17.39
N ALA A 116 -0.18 3.44 16.99
CA ALA A 116 1.01 3.33 17.83
C ALA A 116 1.78 4.66 17.86
N ASN A 117 2.72 4.79 18.79
CA ASN A 117 3.57 5.98 18.88
C ASN A 117 4.90 5.76 18.12
N ASP A 118 4.81 5.40 16.84
CA ASP A 118 5.93 5.01 15.97
C ASP A 118 6.22 6.01 14.84
N GLY A 119 5.57 7.17 14.85
CA GLY A 119 5.74 8.24 13.85
C GLY A 119 4.75 8.19 12.69
N GLY A 120 3.83 7.21 12.66
CA GLY A 120 2.72 7.14 11.72
C GLY A 120 1.43 7.73 12.27
N PHE A 121 0.40 6.89 12.38
CA PHE A 121 -0.90 7.30 12.89
C PHE A 121 -0.95 7.13 14.42
N VAL A 122 -0.93 8.26 15.13
CA VAL A 122 -0.71 8.33 16.58
C VAL A 122 -1.94 8.73 17.37
N LYS A 123 -2.03 8.27 18.62
CA LYS A 123 -3.04 8.70 19.60
C LYS A 123 -2.41 9.68 20.58
N VAL A 124 -2.95 10.90 20.65
CA VAL A 124 -2.50 11.93 21.60
C VAL A 124 -3.59 12.14 22.65
N SER A 125 -3.24 11.96 23.93
CA SER A 125 -4.14 12.27 25.05
C SER A 125 -4.05 13.74 25.44
N TYR A 126 -5.17 14.32 25.87
CA TYR A 126 -5.20 15.61 26.53
C TYR A 126 -5.89 15.48 27.89
N VAL A 127 -5.70 16.48 28.76
CA VAL A 127 -6.45 16.59 30.02
C VAL A 127 -7.29 17.85 29.92
N ASN A 128 -8.59 17.74 30.18
CA ASN A 128 -9.50 18.87 30.12
C ASN A 128 -9.32 19.78 31.36
N LYS A 129 -10.01 20.93 31.38
CA LYS A 129 -9.86 21.94 32.46
C LYS A 129 -10.29 21.43 33.85
N ILE A 130 -11.03 20.34 33.92
CA ILE A 130 -11.51 19.73 35.17
C ILE A 130 -10.72 18.47 35.55
N GLY A 131 -9.64 18.15 34.83
CA GLY A 131 -8.72 17.06 35.17
C GLY A 131 -9.06 15.70 34.56
N GLU A 132 -10.06 15.62 33.67
CA GLU A 132 -10.41 14.38 32.98
C GLU A 132 -9.56 14.18 31.73
N LYS A 133 -9.26 12.92 31.41
CA LYS A 133 -8.43 12.50 30.28
C LYS A 133 -9.27 12.10 29.06
#